data_AF-A0A5E5R8N8-F1
#
_entry.id   AF-A0A5E5R8N8-F1
#
_cell.length_a   1.000
_cell.length_b   1.000
_cell.length_c   1.000
_cell.angle_alpha   90.00
_cell.angle_beta   90.00
_cell.angle_gamma   90.00
#
_symmetry.space_group_name_H-M   'P 1'
#
loop_
_entity.id
_entity.type
_entity.pdbx_description
1 polymer ?
#
loop_
_entity_poly.entity_id
_entity_poly.type
_entity_poly.pdbx_seq_one_letter_code
_entity_poly.pdbx_strand_id
1 'polypeptide(L)'
;MVEVPSAALLAPVLAREVDFFSVGTNDLTQYTLAIDRGHLSLSAQADGLHPAVLQLIDMTVRAAHAEGKWVGVCGDWRPTRWRCRCWSAWEWTS
;
A
#
# COMPACT_ATOMS: atom_id res chain seq x y z
N MET A 1 3.49 -2.92 9.61
CA MET A 1 3.09 -1.84 8.68
C MET A 1 3.90 -2.00 7.39
N VAL A 2 3.28 -1.83 6.23
CA VAL A 2 3.91 -1.96 4.90
C VAL A 2 3.93 -0.58 4.27
N GLU A 3 5.07 0.08 4.42
CA GLU A 3 5.30 1.46 3.99
C GLU A 3 6.59 1.60 3.17
N VAL A 4 7.44 0.59 3.15
CA VAL A 4 8.65 0.53 2.32
C VAL A 4 8.48 -0.53 1.22
N PRO A 5 8.95 -0.30 -0.02
CA PRO A 5 8.79 -1.26 -1.12
C PRO A 5 9.40 -2.63 -0.81
N SER A 6 10.51 -2.66 -0.08
CA SER A 6 11.15 -3.92 0.35
C SER A 6 10.24 -4.79 1.22
N ALA A 7 9.41 -4.18 2.08
CA ALA A 7 8.45 -4.92 2.91
C ALA A 7 7.32 -5.53 2.06
N ALA A 8 6.84 -4.82 1.04
CA ALA A 8 5.87 -5.36 0.09
C ALA A 8 6.46 -6.49 -0.77
N LEU A 9 7.71 -6.36 -1.22
CA LEU A 9 8.43 -7.41 -1.96
C LEU A 9 8.66 -8.67 -1.12
N LEU A 10 8.93 -8.50 0.18
CA LEU A 10 9.14 -9.59 1.13
C LEU A 10 7.86 -10.01 1.87
N ALA A 11 6.69 -9.51 1.46
CA ALA A 11 5.43 -9.83 2.10
C ALA A 11 5.18 -11.35 2.24
N PRO A 12 5.50 -12.23 1.26
CA PRO A 12 5.33 -13.68 1.43
C PRO A 12 6.14 -14.29 2.57
N VAL A 13 7.31 -13.72 2.89
CA VAL A 13 8.16 -14.18 3.99
C VAL A 13 7.65 -13.59 5.31
N LEU A 14 7.39 -12.29 5.32
CA LEU A 14 6.91 -11.57 6.51
C LEU A 14 5.54 -12.05 6.96
N ALA A 15 4.69 -12.50 6.03
CA ALA A 15 3.33 -12.96 6.31
C ALA A 15 3.31 -14.16 7.26
N ARG A 16 4.41 -14.91 7.42
CA ARG A 16 4.49 -16.03 8.37
C ARG A 16 4.73 -15.57 9.80
N GLU A 17 5.38 -14.41 9.96
CA GLU A 17 5.90 -13.92 11.24
C GLU A 17 5.02 -12.85 11.90
N VAL A 18 4.04 -12.29 11.17
CA VAL A 18 3.18 -11.19 11.66
C VAL A 18 1.72 -11.62 11.74
N ASP A 19 0.91 -11.06 12.63
CA ASP A 19 -0.52 -11.42 12.73
C ASP A 19 -1.38 -10.82 11.61
N PHE A 20 -1.00 -9.64 11.11
CA PHE A 20 -1.70 -8.91 10.06
C PHE A 20 -0.76 -7.89 9.39
N PHE A 21 -1.18 -7.33 8.26
CA PHE A 21 -0.52 -6.17 7.66
C PHE A 21 -1.39 -4.92 7.76
N SER A 22 -0.72 -3.76 7.82
CA SER A 22 -1.36 -2.47 7.64
C SER A 22 -0.54 -1.68 6.64
N VAL A 23 -1.13 -1.31 5.50
CA VAL A 23 -0.47 -0.58 4.42
C VAL A 23 -0.49 0.91 4.72
N GLY A 24 0.69 1.51 4.86
CA GLY A 24 0.85 2.96 4.97
C GLY A 24 0.99 3.58 3.58
N THR A 25 -0.12 3.92 2.93
CA THR A 25 -0.13 4.34 1.51
C THR A 25 0.68 5.61 1.25
N ASN A 26 0.69 6.50 2.23
CA ASN A 26 1.45 7.74 2.28
C ASN A 26 2.94 7.53 1.96
N ASP A 27 3.60 6.77 2.82
CA ASP A 27 5.05 6.54 2.73
C ASP A 27 5.38 5.48 1.67
N LEU A 28 4.49 4.51 1.46
CA LEU A 28 4.64 3.56 0.36
C LEU A 28 4.69 4.28 -0.99
N THR A 29 3.83 5.27 -1.21
CA THR A 29 3.83 6.08 -2.44
C THR A 29 5.11 6.90 -2.56
N GLN A 30 5.51 7.57 -1.49
CA GLN A 30 6.73 8.38 -1.45
C GLN A 30 7.98 7.57 -1.80
N TYR A 31 8.18 6.41 -1.15
CA TYR A 31 9.36 5.58 -1.38
C TYR A 31 9.30 4.81 -2.70
N THR A 32 8.10 4.46 -3.20
CA THR A 32 7.96 3.78 -4.49
C THR A 32 8.23 4.72 -5.65
N LEU A 33 7.73 5.96 -5.59
CA LEU A 33 7.86 6.93 -6.68
C LEU A 33 9.11 7.81 -6.54
N ALA A 34 9.83 7.71 -5.41
CA ALA A 34 10.95 8.57 -5.07
C ALA A 34 10.59 10.07 -5.09
N ILE A 35 9.39 10.39 -4.57
CA ILE A 35 8.85 11.75 -4.53
C ILE A 35 8.60 12.13 -3.07
N ASP A 36 9.35 13.11 -2.57
CA ASP A 36 9.12 13.71 -1.27
C ASP A 36 7.79 14.49 -1.25
N ARG A 37 6.90 14.13 -0.32
CA ARG A 37 5.59 14.77 -0.15
C ARG A 37 5.68 16.19 0.43
N GLY A 38 6.81 16.55 1.03
CA GLY A 38 7.12 17.93 1.43
C GLY A 38 7.62 18.81 0.28
N HIS A 39 7.87 18.25 -0.90
CA HIS A 39 8.43 19.00 -2.02
C HIS A 39 7.41 19.92 -2.66
N LEU A 40 7.76 21.21 -2.79
CA LEU A 40 6.83 22.28 -3.19
C LEU A 40 6.20 22.08 -4.59
N SER A 41 6.93 21.49 -5.53
CA SER A 41 6.52 21.36 -6.93
C SER A 41 6.24 19.92 -7.38
N LEU A 42 6.70 18.93 -6.61
CA LEU A 42 6.68 17.50 -6.97
C LEU A 42 5.71 16.69 -6.11
N SER A 43 5.24 17.22 -4.97
CA SER A 43 4.32 16.51 -4.09
C SER A 43 2.99 16.15 -4.74
N ALA A 44 2.54 16.93 -5.73
CA ALA A 44 1.31 16.67 -6.49
C ALA A 44 1.42 15.43 -7.40
N GLN A 45 2.64 14.97 -7.70
CA GLN A 45 2.93 13.83 -8.56
C GLN A 45 3.04 12.53 -7.75
N ALA A 46 3.01 12.59 -6.41
CA ALA A 46 2.95 11.44 -5.53
C ALA A 46 1.53 10.82 -5.54
N ASP A 47 1.17 10.20 -6.66
CA ASP A 47 -0.13 9.56 -6.85
C ASP A 47 -0.15 8.15 -6.25
N GLY A 48 -0.94 7.96 -5.18
CA GLY A 48 -1.16 6.67 -4.55
C GLY A 48 -1.91 5.65 -5.42
N LEU A 49 -2.45 6.07 -6.58
CA LEU A 49 -3.04 5.19 -7.59
C LEU A 49 -2.05 4.84 -8.71
N HIS A 50 -0.79 5.24 -8.60
CA HIS A 50 0.23 4.83 -9.57
C HIS A 50 0.30 3.29 -9.66
N PRO A 51 0.36 2.69 -10.86
CA PRO A 51 0.33 1.23 -11.03
C PRO A 51 1.35 0.47 -10.20
N ALA A 52 2.55 1.02 -10.02
CA ALA A 52 3.58 0.42 -9.16
C ALA A 52 3.14 0.32 -7.69
N VAL A 53 2.49 1.36 -7.15
CA VAL A 53 1.98 1.35 -5.77
C VAL A 53 0.86 0.32 -5.65
N LEU A 54 -0.08 0.29 -6.60
CA LEU A 54 -1.16 -0.68 -6.63
C LEU A 54 -0.67 -2.13 -6.73
N GLN A 55 0.43 -2.38 -7.45
CA GLN A 55 1.04 -3.71 -7.51
C GLN A 55 1.66 -4.13 -6.18
N LEU A 56 2.37 -3.25 -5.49
CA LEU A 56 2.96 -3.54 -4.16
C LEU A 56 1.86 -3.80 -3.12
N ILE A 57 0.77 -3.06 -3.22
CA ILE A 57 -0.47 -3.25 -2.46
C ILE A 57 -1.04 -4.65 -2.74
N ASP A 58 -1.33 -5.01 -4.01
CA ASP A 58 -1.84 -6.34 -4.39
C ASP A 58 -0.92 -7.49 -3.92
N MET A 59 0.40 -7.33 -4.03
CA MET A 59 1.37 -8.31 -3.52
C MET A 59 1.21 -8.54 -2.02
N THR A 60 1.07 -7.46 -1.25
CA THR A 60 0.90 -7.53 0.21
C THR A 60 -0.40 -8.26 0.58
N VAL A 61 -1.50 -7.94 -0.10
CA VAL A 61 -2.79 -8.61 0.16
C VAL A 61 -2.77 -10.09 -0.19
N ARG A 62 -2.18 -10.45 -1.33
CA ARG A 62 -2.08 -11.86 -1.70
C ARG A 62 -1.24 -12.65 -0.71
N ALA A 63 -0.13 -12.08 -0.26
CA ALA A 63 0.73 -12.72 0.75
C ALA A 63 0.00 -12.93 2.08
N ALA A 64 -0.75 -11.93 2.55
CA ALA A 64 -1.53 -12.03 3.78
C ALA A 64 -2.62 -13.11 3.67
N HIS A 65 -3.42 -13.07 2.59
CA HIS A 65 -4.49 -14.02 2.36
C HIS A 65 -3.99 -15.46 2.20
N ALA A 66 -2.80 -15.66 1.63
CA ALA A 66 -2.18 -16.98 1.53
C ALA A 66 -1.90 -17.61 2.90
N GLU A 67 -1.65 -16.80 3.93
CA GLU A 67 -1.43 -17.22 5.32
C GLU A 67 -2.69 -17.06 6.19
N GLY A 68 -3.86 -16.77 5.59
CA GLY A 68 -5.13 -16.59 6.29
C GLY A 68 -5.21 -15.31 7.14
N LYS A 69 -4.38 -14.32 6.83
CA LYS A 69 -4.25 -13.05 7.58
C LYS A 69 -4.93 -11.92 6.83
N TRP A 70 -5.35 -10.89 7.58
CA TRP A 70 -6.03 -9.74 7.02
C TRP A 70 -5.05 -8.57 6.76
N VAL A 71 -5.48 -7.63 5.92
CA VAL A 71 -4.72 -6.42 5.61
C VAL A 71 -5.60 -5.19 5.81
N GLY A 72 -5.14 -4.29 6.67
CA GLY A 72 -5.67 -2.95 6.80
C GLY A 72 -4.94 -1.94 5.91
N VAL A 73 -5.54 -0.76 5.73
CA VAL A 73 -4.93 0.37 5.03
C VAL A 73 -5.06 1.60 5.89
N CYS A 74 -3.95 2.31 6.11
CA CYS A 74 -3.89 3.59 6.79
C CYS A 74 -3.17 4.63 5.90
N GLY A 75 -3.55 5.90 6.03
CA GLY A 75 -3.00 6.99 5.24
C GLY A 75 -4.06 7.80 4.51
N ASP A 76 -3.62 8.94 3.99
CA ASP A 76 -4.48 9.94 3.38
C ASP A 76 -4.72 9.53 1.91
N TRP A 77 -5.78 8.76 1.70
CA TRP A 77 -6.09 8.18 0.42
C TRP A 77 -7.17 8.99 -0.29
N ARG A 78 -6.83 9.66 -1.39
CA ARG A 78 -7.77 10.48 -2.17
C ARG A 78 -8.01 9.85 -3.55
N PRO A 79 -9.12 9.12 -3.77
CA PRO A 79 -9.46 8.64 -5.09
C PRO A 79 -9.96 9.81 -5.94
N THR A 80 -9.08 10.46 -6.69
CA THR A 80 -9.44 11.61 -7.54
C THR A 80 -9.86 11.22 -8.96
N ARG A 81 -9.74 9.94 -9.39
CA ARG A 81 -10.08 9.60 -10.79
C ARG A 81 -10.54 8.18 -11.12
N TRP A 82 -10.31 7.17 -10.29
CA TRP A 82 -10.63 5.78 -10.63
C TRP A 82 -11.20 4.99 -9.45
N ARG A 83 -12.49 4.64 -9.50
CA ARG A 83 -13.09 3.61 -8.64
C ARG A 83 -12.60 2.25 -9.12
N CYS A 84 -11.53 1.72 -8.52
CA CYS A 84 -11.00 0.40 -8.87
C CYS A 84 -11.84 -0.71 -8.22
N ARG A 85 -12.22 -1.75 -8.99
CA ARG A 85 -12.99 -2.92 -8.47
C ARG A 85 -12.22 -3.80 -7.48
N CYS A 86 -10.90 -3.67 -7.37
CA CYS A 86 -10.08 -4.43 -6.40
C CYS A 86 -10.40 -4.13 -4.93
N TRP A 87 -11.23 -3.12 -4.65
CA TRP A 87 -11.41 -2.54 -3.31
C TRP A 87 -12.29 -3.37 -2.36
N SER A 88 -13.10 -4.30 -2.86
CA SER A 88 -13.95 -5.15 -2.01
C SER A 88 -13.18 -6.23 -1.23
N ALA A 89 -11.86 -6.31 -1.40
CA ALA A 89 -10.99 -7.29 -0.74
C ALA A 89 -10.20 -6.73 0.47
N TRP A 90 -10.44 -5.47 0.88
CA TRP A 90 -9.64 -4.75 1.89
C TRP A 90 -10.53 -4.35 3.07
N GLU A 91 -10.16 -4.73 4.29
CA GLU A 91 -10.86 -4.28 5.51
C GLU A 91 -10.29 -2.95 5.99
N TRP A 92 -11.12 -1.91 6.01
CA TRP A 92 -10.72 -0.55 6.33
C TRP A 92 -10.82 -0.31 7.84
N THR A 93 -9.71 0.11 8.46
CA THR A 93 -9.74 0.67 9.83
C THR A 93 -9.71 2.19 9.71
N SER A 94 -10.74 2.84 10.23
CA SER A 94 -10.90 4.31 10.26
C SER A 94 -10.07 4.92 11.37
#